data_AF-A0AA37HHD3-F1
#
_entry.id   AF-A0AA37HHD3-F1
#
_cell.length_a   1.000
_cell.length_b   1.000
_cell.length_c   1.000
_cell.angle_alpha   90.00
_cell.angle_beta   90.00
_cell.angle_gamma   90.00
#
_symmetry.space_group_name_H-M   'P 1'
#
loop_
_entity.id
_entity.type
_entity.pdbx_description
1 polymer ?
#
loop_
_entity_poly.entity_id
_entity_poly.type
_entity_poly.pdbx_seq_one_letter_code
_entity_poly.pdbx_strand_id
1 'polypeptide(L)'
;MPIARHEFDRKTQRDGFLRCGGKCEACGIRLTLGRFQYDHIIPDAQGGDSSLSNLQVLCTDCHKAKTKKDAGDTARALRREDRHFGITPPGKRKIESRGFPKAPPQCTASKPLGKR
;
A
#
# COMPACT_ATOMS: atom_id res chain seq x y z
N MET A 1 -15.98 -3.32 -11.53
CA MET A 1 -16.16 -4.63 -10.89
C MET A 1 -14.99 -4.80 -9.93
N PRO A 2 -15.18 -4.88 -8.60
CA PRO A 2 -14.05 -5.18 -7.71
C PRO A 2 -13.55 -6.58 -8.11
N ILE A 3 -12.30 -6.66 -8.57
CA ILE A 3 -11.67 -7.93 -8.88
C ILE A 3 -11.56 -8.65 -7.54
N ALA A 4 -12.44 -9.63 -7.32
CA ALA A 4 -12.34 -10.52 -6.17
C ALA A 4 -10.97 -11.19 -6.24
N ARG A 5 -10.21 -11.11 -5.16
CA ARG A 5 -8.91 -11.79 -5.07
C ARG A 5 -9.14 -13.27 -5.40
N HIS A 6 -8.31 -13.84 -6.26
CA HIS A 6 -8.42 -15.24 -6.60
C HIS A 6 -8.08 -16.06 -5.35
N GLU A 7 -9.08 -16.76 -4.83
CA GLU A 7 -8.89 -17.58 -3.64
C GLU A 7 -8.07 -18.83 -4.02
N PHE A 8 -7.01 -19.12 -3.26
CA PHE A 8 -6.21 -20.32 -3.47
C PHE A 8 -7.06 -21.58 -3.30
N ASP A 9 -6.88 -22.56 -4.19
CA ASP A 9 -7.54 -23.86 -4.03
C ASP A 9 -7.15 -24.52 -2.69
N ARG A 10 -8.08 -25.29 -2.12
CA ARG A 10 -7.88 -26.00 -0.84
C ARG A 10 -6.70 -26.96 -0.89
N LYS A 11 -6.38 -27.53 -2.06
CA LYS A 11 -5.18 -28.37 -2.25
C LYS A 11 -3.91 -27.53 -2.11
N THR A 12 -3.84 -26.41 -2.81
CA THR A 12 -2.71 -25.48 -2.77
C THR A 12 -2.44 -24.96 -1.35
N GLN A 13 -3.49 -24.66 -0.58
CA GLN A 13 -3.34 -24.24 0.82
C GLN A 13 -2.72 -25.34 1.70
N ARG A 14 -3.15 -26.60 1.55
CA ARG A 14 -2.58 -27.73 2.29
C ARG A 14 -1.11 -27.94 1.95
N ASP A 15 -0.79 -27.95 0.67
CA ASP A 15 0.57 -28.16 0.20
C ASP A 15 1.50 -26.99 0.63
N GLY A 16 0.99 -25.76 0.63
CA GLY A 16 1.70 -24.60 1.17
C GLY A 16 1.98 -24.70 2.67
N PHE A 17 1.01 -25.18 3.46
CA PHE A 17 1.19 -25.40 4.89
C PHE A 17 2.20 -26.53 5.19
N LEU A 18 2.16 -27.61 4.40
CA LEU A 18 3.15 -28.69 4.50
C LEU A 18 4.55 -28.19 4.15
N ARG A 19 4.69 -27.35 3.12
CA ARG A 19 5.96 -26.75 2.70
C ARG A 19 6.57 -25.88 3.79
N CYS A 20 5.77 -25.05 4.47
CA CYS A 20 6.28 -24.14 5.48
C CYS A 20 6.62 -24.83 6.81
N GLY A 21 6.22 -26.09 7.00
CA GLY A 21 6.51 -26.88 8.19
C GLY A 21 6.00 -26.22 9.48
N GLY A 22 4.91 -25.46 9.39
CA GLY A 22 4.35 -24.70 10.51
C GLY A 22 5.19 -23.49 10.94
N LYS A 23 6.04 -22.94 10.06
CA LYS A 23 6.81 -21.71 10.30
C LYS A 23 6.45 -20.64 9.28
N CYS A 24 6.50 -19.37 9.70
CA CYS A 24 6.32 -18.23 8.82
C CYS A 24 7.49 -18.13 7.84
N GLU A 25 7.21 -18.01 6.54
CA GLU A 25 8.26 -17.92 5.50
C GLU A 25 9.02 -16.57 5.54
N ALA A 26 8.43 -15.51 6.12
CA ALA A 26 9.07 -14.21 6.23
C ALA A 26 9.93 -14.03 7.50
N CYS A 27 9.46 -14.53 8.65
CA CYS A 27 10.12 -14.28 9.95
C CYS A 27 10.59 -15.56 10.68
N GLY A 28 10.24 -16.75 10.19
CA GLY A 28 10.65 -18.03 10.78
C GLY A 28 9.94 -18.43 12.07
N ILE A 29 9.03 -17.60 12.59
CA ILE A 29 8.27 -17.88 13.82
C ILE A 29 7.31 -19.05 13.60
N ARG A 30 7.11 -19.88 14.62
CA ARG A 30 6.11 -20.97 14.60
C ARG A 30 4.70 -20.40 14.45
N LEU A 31 3.98 -20.88 13.45
CA LEU A 31 2.60 -20.48 13.18
C LEU A 31 1.67 -21.16 14.19
N THR A 32 0.86 -20.37 14.88
CA THR A 32 -0.21 -20.90 15.73
C THR A 32 -1.43 -21.20 14.87
N LEU A 33 -2.07 -22.35 15.08
CA LEU A 33 -3.32 -22.69 14.38
C LEU A 33 -4.34 -21.57 14.57
N GLY A 34 -4.88 -21.05 13.47
CA GLY A 34 -5.81 -19.92 13.46
C GLY A 34 -5.17 -18.52 13.44
N ARG A 35 -3.83 -18.40 13.54
CA ARG A 35 -3.10 -17.11 13.48
C ARG A 35 -2.10 -17.04 12.32
N PHE A 36 -2.43 -17.64 11.20
CA PHE A 36 -1.65 -17.56 9.96
C PHE A 36 -2.56 -17.29 8.76
N GLN A 37 -2.00 -16.70 7.71
CA GLN A 37 -2.71 -16.36 6.49
C GLN A 37 -1.91 -16.86 5.28
N TYR A 38 -2.64 -17.30 4.26
CA TYR A 38 -2.10 -17.56 2.93
C TYR A 38 -2.17 -16.27 2.13
N ASP A 39 -1.05 -15.86 1.58
CA ASP A 39 -0.93 -14.61 0.83
C ASP A 39 -0.21 -14.87 -0.49
N HIS A 40 -0.43 -14.01 -1.48
CA HIS A 40 0.26 -14.09 -2.77
C HIS A 40 1.60 -13.34 -2.67
N ILE A 41 2.70 -13.91 -3.13
CA ILE A 41 4.00 -13.24 -3.20
C ILE A 41 3.90 -12.03 -4.14
N ILE A 42 3.33 -12.25 -5.33
CA ILE A 42 2.94 -11.23 -6.30
C ILE A 42 1.44 -10.97 -6.12
N PRO A 43 1.00 -9.76 -5.76
CA PRO A 43 -0.41 -9.44 -5.61
C PRO A 43 -1.21 -9.66 -6.90
N ASP A 44 -2.46 -10.11 -6.78
CA ASP A 44 -3.38 -10.35 -7.91
C ASP A 44 -3.56 -9.08 -8.76
N ALA A 45 -3.57 -7.91 -8.11
CA ALA A 45 -3.67 -6.61 -8.78
C ALA A 45 -2.50 -6.31 -9.74
N GLN A 46 -1.39 -7.03 -9.61
CA GLN A 46 -0.22 -6.95 -10.49
C GLN A 46 -0.10 -8.17 -11.42
N GLY A 47 -1.12 -9.02 -11.49
CA GLY A 47 -1.14 -10.22 -12.33
C GLY A 47 -0.56 -11.47 -11.66
N GLY A 48 -0.61 -11.57 -10.33
CA GLY A 48 -0.17 -12.77 -9.61
C GLY A 48 -1.08 -13.98 -9.84
N ASP A 49 -0.48 -15.14 -10.10
CA ASP A 49 -1.18 -16.42 -10.25
C ASP A 49 -1.53 -17.05 -8.90
N SER A 50 -2.58 -17.86 -8.83
CA SER A 50 -2.95 -18.62 -7.62
C SER A 50 -2.23 -19.98 -7.50
N SER A 51 -1.02 -20.07 -8.05
CA SER A 51 -0.19 -21.27 -8.04
C SER A 51 0.52 -21.44 -6.70
N LEU A 52 0.94 -22.67 -6.39
CA LEU A 52 1.68 -22.97 -5.16
C LEU A 52 3.02 -22.20 -5.05
N SER A 53 3.64 -21.89 -6.19
CA SER A 53 4.86 -21.09 -6.24
C SER A 53 4.63 -19.64 -5.83
N ASN A 54 3.44 -19.09 -6.06
CA ASN A 54 3.08 -17.73 -5.67
C ASN A 54 2.40 -17.68 -4.28
N LEU A 55 2.07 -18.81 -3.67
CA LEU A 55 1.54 -18.87 -2.33
C LEU A 55 2.67 -18.72 -1.30
N GLN A 56 2.46 -17.90 -0.30
CA GLN A 56 3.30 -17.82 0.89
C GLN A 56 2.49 -17.91 2.18
N VAL A 57 3.05 -18.56 3.20
CA VAL A 57 2.40 -18.69 4.52
C VAL A 57 3.01 -17.72 5.51
N LEU A 58 2.21 -16.75 5.95
CA LEU A 58 2.65 -15.68 6.83
C LEU A 58 1.92 -15.69 8.17
N CYS A 59 2.61 -15.24 9.22
CA CYS A 59 1.95 -14.89 10.47
C CYS A 59 1.15 -13.58 10.31
N THR A 60 0.22 -13.33 11.24
CA THR A 60 -0.64 -12.13 11.20
C THR A 60 0.11 -10.82 11.09
N ASP A 61 1.26 -10.70 11.74
CA ASP A 61 2.01 -9.44 11.79
C ASP A 61 2.77 -9.20 10.49
N CYS A 62 3.43 -10.25 9.96
CA CYS A 62 4.07 -10.18 8.64
C CYS A 62 3.05 -9.93 7.53
N HIS A 63 1.90 -10.59 7.59
CA HIS A 63 0.82 -10.38 6.63
C HIS A 63 0.30 -8.92 6.65
N LYS A 64 0.07 -8.34 7.84
CA LYS A 64 -0.33 -6.94 7.98
C LYS A 64 0.72 -5.97 7.42
N ALA A 65 1.99 -6.21 7.74
CA ALA A 65 3.09 -5.38 7.23
C ALA A 65 3.17 -5.42 5.71
N LYS A 66 3.07 -6.61 5.12
CA LYS A 66 3.04 -6.80 3.67
C LYS A 66 1.83 -6.14 3.02
N THR A 67 0.63 -6.38 3.55
CA THR A 67 -0.62 -5.77 3.05
C THR A 67 -0.51 -4.24 2.96
N LYS A 68 0.08 -3.60 3.98
CA LYS A 68 0.27 -2.14 3.99
C LYS A 68 1.23 -1.67 2.90
N LYS A 69 2.30 -2.44 2.66
CA LYS A 69 3.27 -2.16 1.59
C LYS A 69 2.63 -2.35 0.21
N ASP A 70 2.00 -3.50 -0.01
CA ASP A 70 1.34 -3.85 -1.26
C ASP A 70 0.26 -2.82 -1.62
N ALA A 71 -0.56 -2.38 -0.66
CA ALA A 71 -1.57 -1.34 -0.89
C ALA A 71 -0.94 -0.01 -1.36
N GLY A 72 0.22 0.36 -0.81
CA GLY A 72 0.96 1.54 -1.23
C GLY A 72 1.52 1.42 -2.65
N ASP A 73 2.10 0.26 -2.97
CA ASP A 73 2.69 -0.04 -4.28
C ASP A 73 1.61 -0.14 -5.37
N THR A 74 0.48 -0.81 -5.11
CA THR A 74 -0.68 -0.85 -6.00
C THR A 74 -1.23 0.55 -6.25
N ALA A 75 -1.42 1.36 -5.21
CA ALA A 75 -1.89 2.74 -5.38
C ALA A 75 -0.90 3.60 -6.19
N ARG A 76 0.40 3.35 -6.07
CA ARG A 76 1.41 4.03 -6.88
C ARG A 76 1.37 3.59 -8.35
N ALA A 77 1.19 2.30 -8.61
CA ALA A 77 1.05 1.76 -9.96
C ALA A 77 -0.19 2.34 -10.65
N LEU A 78 -1.36 2.30 -10.00
CA LEU A 78 -2.60 2.87 -10.52
C LEU A 78 -2.45 4.37 -10.85
N ARG A 79 -1.86 5.17 -9.95
CA ARG A 79 -1.61 6.61 -10.23
C ARG A 79 -0.67 6.84 -11.41
N ARG A 80 0.25 5.91 -11.69
CA ARG A 80 1.15 6.01 -12.84
C ARG A 80 0.38 5.72 -14.13
N GLU A 81 -0.47 4.70 -14.12
CA GLU A 81 -1.37 4.36 -15.22
C GLU A 81 -2.34 5.51 -15.50
N ASP A 82 -3.01 6.04 -14.47
CA ASP A 82 -3.90 7.21 -14.58
C ASP A 82 -3.19 8.39 -15.26
N ARG A 83 -1.94 8.68 -14.85
CA ARG A 83 -1.13 9.74 -15.46
C ARG A 83 -0.82 9.46 -16.93
N HIS A 84 -0.52 8.22 -17.28
CA HIS A 84 -0.25 7.84 -18.67
C HIS A 84 -1.48 8.03 -19.55
N PHE A 85 -2.67 7.68 -19.04
CA PHE A 85 -3.94 7.88 -19.74
C PHE A 85 -4.50 9.31 -19.63
N GLY A 86 -3.80 10.24 -18.96
CA GLY A 86 -4.27 11.61 -18.77
C GLY A 86 -5.47 11.76 -17.83
N ILE A 87 -5.80 10.71 -17.08
CA ILE A 87 -6.89 10.71 -16.10
C ILE A 87 -6.40 11.46 -14.87
N THR A 88 -6.92 12.67 -14.67
CA THR A 88 -6.66 13.45 -13.46
C THR A 88 -7.90 13.44 -12.57
N PRO A 89 -7.76 13.25 -11.25
CA PRO A 89 -8.89 13.38 -10.36
C PRO A 89 -9.43 14.81 -10.45
N PRO A 90 -10.75 15.01 -10.37
CA PRO A 90 -11.32 16.34 -10.35
C PRO A 90 -10.66 17.15 -9.23
N GLY A 91 -10.22 18.37 -9.56
CA GLY A 91 -9.57 19.25 -8.60
C GLY A 91 -10.41 19.37 -7.33
N LYS A 92 -9.77 19.26 -6.16
CA LYS A 92 -10.48 19.48 -4.89
C LYS A 92 -11.13 20.87 -4.94
N ARG A 93 -12.37 20.97 -4.45
CA ARG A 93 -13.02 22.27 -4.27
C ARG A 93 -12.06 23.19 -3.51
N LYS A 94 -11.98 24.44 -3.95
CA LYS A 94 -11.21 25.46 -3.23
C LYS A 94 -11.75 25.50 -1.79
N ILE A 95 -10.85 25.38 -0.81
CA ILE A 95 -11.25 25.41 0.59
C ILE A 95 -11.92 26.77 0.84
N GLU A 96 -13.21 26.75 1.20
CA GLU A 96 -14.00 27.94 1.52
C GLU A 96 -13.72 28.42 2.96
N SER A 97 -12.44 28.52 3.32
CA SER A 97 -12.04 29.05 4.63
C SER A 97 -11.92 30.56 4.58
N ARG A 98 -12.15 31.22 5.73
CA ARG A 98 -11.77 32.62 5.92
C ARG A 98 -10.28 32.78 5.56
N GLY A 99 -9.97 33.69 4.64
CA GLY A 99 -8.58 33.97 4.26
C GLY A 99 -7.74 34.38 5.47
N PHE A 100 -6.42 34.27 5.34
CA PHE A 100 -5.50 34.75 6.38
C PHE A 100 -5.77 36.23 6.69
N PRO A 101 -5.75 36.65 7.97
CA PRO A 101 -5.87 38.05 8.32
C PRO A 101 -4.75 38.82 7.63
N LYS A 102 -5.08 40.01 7.09
CA LYS A 102 -4.05 40.90 6.52
C LYS A 102 -3.04 41.22 7.63
N ALA A 103 -1.75 41.06 7.34
CA ALA A 103 -0.71 41.52 8.23
C ALA A 103 -0.88 43.03 8.46
N PRO A 104 -0.61 43.52 9.68
CA PRO A 104 -0.57 44.97 9.90
C PRO A 104 0.43 45.61 8.94
N PRO A 105 0.16 46.83 8.46
CA PRO A 105 1.11 47.55 7.60
C PRO A 105 2.45 47.68 8.32
N GLN A 106 3.54 47.58 7.57
CA GLN A 106 4.86 47.84 8.11
C GLN A 106 4.96 49.32 8.49
N CYS A 107 4.95 49.63 9.77
CA CYS A 107 5.09 51.01 10.28
C CYS A 107 6.57 51.47 10.34
N THR A 108 7.48 50.77 9.67
CA THR A 108 8.91 51.10 9.61
C THR A 108 9.36 51.17 8.16
N ALA A 109 10.21 52.14 7.83
CA ALA A 109 10.88 52.16 6.54
C ALA A 109 11.64 50.84 6.34
N SER A 110 11.61 50.28 5.13
CA SER A 110 12.48 49.15 4.76
C SER A 110 13.92 49.54 5.11
N LYS A 111 14.56 48.75 5.99
CA LYS A 111 15.97 48.97 6.33
C LYS A 111 16.76 49.03 5.01
N PRO A 112 17.69 49.99 4.84
CA PRO A 112 18.48 50.06 3.63
C PRO A 112 19.20 48.72 3.44
N LEU A 113 19.08 48.15 2.24
CA LEU A 113 19.79 46.93 1.88
C LEU A 113 21.28 47.26 1.86
N GLY A 114 22.01 46.80 2.88
CA GLY A 114 23.47 46.87 2.89
C GLY A 114 23.99 46.02 1.74
N LYS A 115 24.48 46.65 0.68
CA LYS A 115 25.25 45.96 -0.35
C LYS A 115 26.58 45.53 0.28
N ARG A 116 26.83 44.22 0.28
CA ARG A 116 28.17 43.65 0.54
C ARG A 116 29.07 43.87 -0.66
#